data_AF-A0A945HID6-F1
#
_entry.id   AF-A0A945HID6-F1
#
_cell.length_a   1.000
_cell.length_b   1.000
_cell.length_c   1.000
_cell.angle_alpha   90.00
_cell.angle_beta   90.00
_cell.angle_gamma   90.00
#
_symmetry.space_group_name_H-M   'P 1'
#
loop_
_entity.id
_entity.type
_entity.pdbx_description
1 polymer ?
#
loop_
_entity_poly.entity_id
_entity_poly.type
_entity_poly.pdbx_seq_one_letter_code
_entity_poly.pdbx_strand_id
1 'polypeptide(L)'
;MHLFHKYHSLKIYRLFHSEFWLFELSVWLHVFSRAMIAIFIPIFLLNLDYSLSEVLLYYIIYNLFDLPLNFFVKWLIERIGARKVIILGTLFSVVFFIILYTLNSGNWTLIVLLALFGALYD
;
A
#
# COMPACT_ATOMS: atom_id res chain seq x y z
N MET A 1 -34.03 33.59 -6.84
CA MET A 1 -32.89 33.17 -5.99
C MET A 1 -32.98 31.72 -5.49
N HIS A 2 -34.17 31.19 -5.15
CA HIS A 2 -34.32 29.84 -4.58
C HIS A 2 -33.84 28.68 -5.50
N LEU A 3 -33.99 28.83 -6.82
CA LEU A 3 -33.52 27.85 -7.83
C LEU A 3 -31.99 27.79 -7.93
N PHE A 4 -31.30 28.91 -7.70
CA PHE A 4 -29.84 28.99 -7.76
C PHE A 4 -29.20 28.23 -6.60
N HIS A 5 -29.75 28.38 -5.38
CA HIS A 5 -29.32 27.61 -4.22
C HIS A 5 -29.56 26.11 -4.39
N LYS A 6 -30.69 25.72 -4.97
CA LYS A 6 -31.03 24.32 -5.23
C LYS A 6 -30.11 23.68 -6.28
N TYR A 7 -29.72 24.42 -7.30
CA TYR A 7 -28.75 23.96 -8.31
C TYR A 7 -27.35 23.79 -7.70
N HIS A 8 -26.90 24.76 -6.90
CA HIS A 8 -25.57 24.68 -6.27
C HIS A 8 -25.49 23.55 -5.23
N SER A 9 -26.55 23.33 -4.43
CA SER A 9 -26.58 22.22 -3.48
C SER A 9 -26.62 20.86 -4.18
N LEU A 10 -27.37 20.72 -5.28
CA LEU A 10 -27.38 19.49 -6.09
C LEU A 10 -26.04 19.23 -6.79
N LYS A 11 -25.35 20.28 -7.26
CA LYS A 11 -24.04 20.16 -7.90
C LYS A 11 -22.95 19.73 -6.89
N ILE A 12 -22.99 20.29 -5.68
CA ILE A 12 -22.12 19.88 -4.57
C ILE A 12 -22.44 18.45 -4.15
N TYR A 13 -23.72 18.11 -3.97
CA TYR A 13 -24.15 16.75 -3.63
C TYR A 13 -23.68 15.72 -4.68
N ARG A 14 -23.77 16.04 -5.97
CA ARG A 14 -23.32 15.19 -7.07
C ARG A 14 -21.79 15.06 -7.16
N LEU A 15 -21.04 16.08 -6.72
CA LEU A 15 -19.58 16.00 -6.59
C LEU A 15 -19.18 15.08 -5.43
N PHE A 16 -19.81 15.24 -4.26
CA PHE A 16 -19.57 14.39 -3.08
C PHE A 16 -20.08 12.95 -3.23
N HIS A 17 -21.14 12.71 -4.00
CA HIS A 17 -21.69 11.37 -4.28
C HIS A 17 -21.23 10.80 -5.63
N SER A 18 -20.18 11.37 -6.23
CA SER A 18 -19.61 10.79 -7.45
C SER A 18 -18.75 9.57 -7.12
N GLU A 19 -18.71 8.57 -8.01
CA GLU A 19 -17.83 7.40 -7.86
C GLU A 19 -16.35 7.78 -7.65
N PHE A 20 -15.98 8.99 -8.07
CA PHE A 20 -14.67 9.59 -7.85
C PHE A 20 -14.36 9.82 -6.37
N TRP A 21 -15.31 10.33 -5.57
CA TRP A 21 -15.08 10.60 -4.15
C TRP A 21 -14.88 9.30 -3.35
N LEU A 22 -15.65 8.25 -3.68
CA LEU A 22 -15.47 6.92 -3.12
C LEU A 22 -14.10 6.32 -3.48
N PHE A 23 -13.67 6.49 -4.73
CA PHE A 23 -12.35 6.04 -5.16
C PHE A 23 -11.22 6.79 -4.44
N GLU A 24 -11.27 8.13 -4.42
CA GLU A 24 -10.26 8.93 -3.73
C GLU A 24 -10.19 8.62 -2.24
N LEU A 25 -11.34 8.53 -1.55
CA LEU A 25 -11.37 8.20 -0.13
C LEU A 25 -10.78 6.80 0.12
N SER A 26 -11.05 5.84 -0.75
CA SER A 26 -10.45 4.50 -0.65
C SER A 26 -8.93 4.53 -0.82
N VAL A 27 -8.42 5.31 -1.79
CA VAL A 27 -6.97 5.48 -1.98
C VAL A 27 -6.36 6.18 -0.77
N TRP A 28 -7.03 7.21 -0.25
CA TRP A 28 -6.58 7.95 0.94
C TRP A 28 -6.48 7.06 2.17
N LEU A 29 -7.51 6.28 2.46
CA LEU A 29 -7.49 5.32 3.57
C LEU A 29 -6.36 4.32 3.41
N HIS A 30 -6.14 3.82 2.19
CA HIS A 30 -5.07 2.88 1.90
C HIS A 30 -3.69 3.46 2.19
N VAL A 31 -3.39 4.65 1.65
CA VAL A 31 -2.12 5.35 1.86
C VAL A 31 -1.93 5.69 3.34
N PHE A 32 -2.98 6.15 4.02
CA PHE A 32 -2.95 6.48 5.43
C PHE A 32 -2.63 5.25 6.31
N SER A 33 -3.36 4.14 6.12
CA SER A 33 -3.11 2.90 6.85
C SER A 33 -1.67 2.42 6.64
N ARG A 34 -1.19 2.48 5.39
CA ARG A 34 0.18 2.09 5.07
C ARG A 34 1.22 2.96 5.76
N ALA A 35 1.04 4.28 5.75
CA ALA A 35 1.95 5.20 6.43
C ALA A 35 2.05 4.91 7.93
N MET A 36 0.91 4.59 8.57
CA MET A 36 0.91 4.18 9.97
C MET A 36 1.71 2.90 10.20
N ILE A 37 1.54 1.88 9.36
CA ILE A 37 2.24 0.60 9.49
C ILE A 37 3.74 0.73 9.18
N ALA A 38 4.11 1.50 8.16
CA ALA A 38 5.48 1.62 7.68
C ALA A 38 6.46 2.11 8.76
N ILE A 39 5.99 2.97 9.67
CA ILE A 39 6.79 3.46 10.81
C ILE A 39 7.11 2.34 11.80
N PHE A 40 6.21 1.35 11.94
CA PHE A 40 6.39 0.25 12.88
C PHE A 40 7.25 -0.89 12.35
N ILE A 41 7.38 -1.05 11.03
CA ILE A 41 8.21 -2.12 10.43
C ILE A 41 9.65 -2.12 10.99
N PRO A 42 10.42 -1.01 10.96
CA PRO A 42 11.79 -1.03 11.44
C PRO A 42 11.87 -1.22 12.96
N ILE A 43 10.92 -0.63 13.71
CA ILE A 43 10.82 -0.80 15.16
C ILE A 43 10.57 -2.27 15.51
N PHE A 44 9.69 -2.94 14.76
CA PHE A 44 9.36 -4.34 14.94
C PHE A 44 10.55 -5.26 14.63
N LEU A 45 11.29 -4.98 13.56
CA LEU A 45 12.52 -5.72 13.24
C LEU A 45 13.57 -5.57 14.35
N LEU A 46 13.80 -4.37 14.85
CA LEU A 46 14.74 -4.14 15.96
C LEU A 46 14.32 -4.87 17.25
N ASN A 47 13.01 -4.98 17.51
CA ASN A 47 12.50 -5.73 18.66
C ASN A 47 12.63 -7.26 18.50
N LEU A 48 12.82 -7.76 17.28
CA LEU A 48 13.05 -9.19 16.97
C LEU A 48 14.54 -9.55 16.94
N ASP A 49 15.37 -8.76 17.62
CA ASP A 49 16.83 -8.91 17.69
C ASP A 49 17.56 -8.77 16.35
N TYR A 50 16.92 -8.18 15.32
CA TYR A 50 17.64 -7.83 14.10
C TYR A 50 18.55 -6.63 14.35
N SER A 51 19.77 -6.71 13.84
CA SER A 51 20.73 -5.63 13.85
C SER A 51 20.28 -4.47 12.94
N LEU A 52 20.75 -3.26 13.26
CA LEU A 52 20.47 -2.08 12.43
C LEU A 52 20.89 -2.28 10.96
N SER A 53 21.99 -3.00 10.73
CA SER A 53 22.48 -3.33 9.39
C SER A 53 21.49 -4.19 8.60
N GLU A 54 20.83 -5.14 9.25
CA GLU A 54 19.79 -6.01 8.65
C GLU A 54 18.54 -5.22 8.28
N VAL A 55 18.13 -4.29 9.14
CA VAL A 55 17.00 -3.38 8.85
C VAL A 55 17.29 -2.49 7.65
N LEU A 56 18.51 -1.95 7.55
CA LEU A 56 18.92 -1.17 6.38
C LEU A 56 18.98 -2.02 5.11
N LEU A 57 19.48 -3.26 5.20
CA LEU A 57 19.48 -4.21 4.08
C LEU A 57 18.06 -4.53 3.61
N TYR A 58 17.11 -4.72 4.53
CA TYR A 58 15.70 -4.88 4.19
C TYR A 58 15.21 -3.72 3.30
N TYR A 59 15.48 -2.47 3.67
CA TYR A 59 15.07 -1.32 2.86
C TYR A 59 15.77 -1.25 1.50
N ILE A 60 17.04 -1.64 1.42
CA ILE A 60 17.76 -1.70 0.15
C ILE A 60 17.11 -2.73 -0.78
N ILE A 61 16.84 -3.94 -0.26
CA ILE A 61 16.21 -5.03 -1.02
C ILE A 61 14.79 -4.63 -1.44
N TYR A 62 14.02 -4.01 -0.53
CA TYR A 62 12.70 -3.47 -0.82
C TYR A 62 12.75 -2.51 -2.01
N ASN A 63 13.61 -1.48 -1.97
CA ASN A 63 13.73 -0.50 -3.05
C ASN A 63 14.21 -1.13 -4.37
N LEU A 64 15.06 -2.16 -4.28
CA LEU A 64 15.53 -2.90 -5.45
C LEU A 64 14.38 -3.59 -6.19
N PHE A 65 13.39 -4.12 -5.46
CA PHE A 65 12.20 -4.73 -6.05
C PHE A 65 11.12 -3.72 -6.40
N ASP A 66 10.93 -2.69 -5.59
CA ASP A 66 9.87 -1.69 -5.77
C ASP A 66 10.03 -0.87 -7.07
N LEU A 67 11.25 -0.42 -7.36
CA LEU A 67 11.54 0.36 -8.57
C LEU A 67 11.08 -0.33 -9.87
N PRO A 68 11.49 -1.58 -10.19
CA PRO A 68 11.02 -2.26 -11.40
C PRO A 68 9.54 -2.64 -11.34
N LEU A 69 9.01 -2.98 -10.16
CA LEU A 69 7.61 -3.34 -9.99
C LEU A 69 6.68 -2.16 -10.29
N ASN A 70 7.04 -0.94 -9.91
CA ASN A 70 6.27 0.26 -10.24
C ASN A 70 6.06 0.45 -11.75
N PHE A 71 7.09 0.18 -12.57
CA PHE A 71 6.92 0.21 -14.04
C PHE A 71 6.00 -0.90 -14.53
N PHE A 72 6.09 -2.09 -13.94
CA PHE A 72 5.24 -3.23 -14.27
C PHE A 72 3.77 -2.97 -13.89
N VAL A 73 3.52 -2.36 -12.73
CA VAL A 73 2.18 -2.00 -12.25
C VAL A 73 1.52 -1.01 -13.18
N LYS A 74 2.24 0.01 -13.67
CA LYS A 74 1.69 0.94 -14.67
C LYS A 74 1.18 0.21 -15.92
N TRP A 75 2.00 -0.68 -16.46
CA TRP A 75 1.60 -1.52 -17.61
C TRP A 75 0.40 -2.42 -17.29
N LEU A 76 0.33 -2.95 -16.07
CA LEU A 76 -0.77 -3.79 -15.61
C LEU A 76 -2.09 -2.99 -15.49
N ILE A 77 -2.02 -1.76 -14.99
CA ILE A 77 -3.16 -0.85 -14.87
C ILE A 77 -3.74 -0.53 -16.25
N GLU A 78 -2.88 -0.26 -17.24
CA GLU A 78 -3.31 0.02 -18.62
C GLU A 78 -4.01 -1.18 -19.28
N ARG A 79 -3.63 -2.42 -18.93
CA ARG A 79 -4.22 -3.63 -19.54
C ARG A 79 -5.48 -4.14 -18.85
N ILE A 80 -5.51 -4.17 -17.53
CA ILE A 80 -6.55 -4.88 -16.76
C ILE A 80 -7.45 -3.91 -15.98
N GLY A 81 -7.05 -2.64 -15.89
CA GLY A 81 -7.76 -1.58 -15.19
C GLY A 81 -7.38 -1.46 -13.72
N ALA A 82 -7.34 -0.22 -13.21
CA ALA A 82 -6.88 0.12 -11.87
C ALA A 82 -7.62 -0.66 -10.75
N ARG A 83 -8.94 -0.85 -10.88
CA ARG A 83 -9.74 -1.52 -9.84
C ARG A 83 -9.27 -2.95 -9.57
N LYS A 84 -8.92 -3.72 -10.61
CA LYS A 84 -8.44 -5.11 -10.45
C LYS A 84 -7.03 -5.16 -9.88
N VAL A 85 -6.18 -4.21 -10.27
CA VAL A 85 -4.82 -4.10 -9.74
C VAL A 85 -4.84 -3.80 -8.24
N ILE A 86 -5.72 -2.90 -7.78
CA ILE A 86 -5.89 -2.61 -6.34
C ILE A 86 -6.32 -3.87 -5.56
N ILE A 87 -7.22 -4.69 -6.12
CA ILE A 87 -7.64 -5.96 -5.50
C ILE A 87 -6.47 -6.96 -5.43
N LEU A 88 -5.61 -7.01 -6.44
CA LEU A 88 -4.40 -7.83 -6.39
C LEU A 88 -3.43 -7.32 -5.32
N GLY A 89 -3.22 -6.01 -5.22
CA GLY A 89 -2.39 -5.39 -4.18
C GLY A 89 -2.89 -5.70 -2.77
N THR A 90 -4.20 -5.69 -2.53
CA THR A 90 -4.76 -6.09 -1.22
C THR A 90 -4.59 -7.57 -0.91
N LEU A 91 -4.52 -8.46 -1.91
CA LEU A 91 -4.15 -9.86 -1.65
C LEU A 91 -2.68 -9.98 -1.22
N PHE A 92 -1.78 -9.24 -1.87
CA PHE A 92 -0.36 -9.20 -1.47
C PHE A 92 -0.17 -8.59 -0.08
N SER A 93 -0.99 -7.60 0.32
CA SER A 93 -0.93 -7.02 1.66
C SER A 93 -1.28 -8.02 2.75
N VAL A 94 -2.28 -8.89 2.52
CA VAL A 94 -2.63 -9.98 3.46
C VAL A 94 -1.45 -10.93 3.62
N VAL A 95 -0.80 -11.32 2.52
CA VAL A 95 0.38 -12.20 2.58
C VAL A 95 1.54 -11.51 3.30
N PHE A 96 1.76 -10.22 3.05
CA PHE A 96 2.76 -9.41 3.75
C PHE A 96 2.55 -9.43 5.28
N PHE A 97 1.33 -9.23 5.76
CA PHE A 97 1.05 -9.28 7.21
C PHE A 97 1.21 -10.68 7.80
N ILE A 98 0.88 -11.74 7.05
CA ILE A 98 1.12 -13.12 7.48
C ILE A 98 2.62 -13.36 7.66
N ILE A 99 3.44 -12.95 6.69
CA ILE A 99 4.90 -13.09 6.76
C ILE A 99 5.43 -12.30 7.95
N LEU A 100 4.99 -11.05 8.12
CA LEU A 100 5.38 -10.19 9.24
C LEU A 100 5.05 -10.82 10.60
N TYR A 101 3.89 -11.46 10.72
CA TYR A 101 3.47 -12.14 11.94
C TYR A 101 4.30 -13.40 12.24
N THR A 102 4.68 -14.16 11.20
CA THR A 102 5.49 -15.38 11.34
C THR A 102 6.99 -15.11 11.43
N LEU A 103 7.41 -13.84 11.40
CA LEU A 103 8.81 -13.47 11.39
C LEU A 103 9.48 -13.86 12.71
N ASN A 104 10.52 -14.68 12.61
CA ASN A 104 11.35 -15.09 13.74
C ASN A 104 12.77 -14.53 13.57
N SER A 105 13.54 -14.45 14.66
CA SER A 105 14.91 -13.92 14.63
C SER A 105 15.83 -14.81 13.77
N GLY A 106 16.72 -14.16 13.00
CA GLY A 106 17.75 -14.83 12.19
C GLY A 106 17.29 -15.50 10.89
N ASN A 107 16.01 -15.41 10.51
CA ASN A 107 15.52 -15.99 9.26
C ASN A 107 15.55 -15.00 8.10
N TRP A 108 16.73 -14.89 7.47
CA TRP A 108 16.99 -14.04 6.31
C TRP A 108 16.02 -14.25 5.15
N THR A 109 15.59 -15.49 4.91
CA THR A 109 14.63 -15.81 3.83
C THR A 109 13.31 -15.09 4.04
N LEU A 110 12.84 -15.01 5.28
CA LEU A 110 11.60 -14.31 5.61
C LEU A 110 11.75 -12.79 5.45
N ILE A 111 12.93 -12.21 5.71
CA ILE A 111 13.19 -10.78 5.45
C ILE A 111 13.13 -10.46 3.96
N VAL A 112 13.74 -11.31 3.12
CA VAL A 112 13.71 -11.12 1.66
C VAL A 112 12.28 -11.27 1.13
N LEU A 113 11.54 -12.26 1.61
CA LEU A 113 10.12 -12.42 1.27
C LEU A 113 9.30 -11.22 1.75
N LEU A 114 9.55 -10.72 2.96
CA LEU A 114 8.88 -9.54 3.49
C LEU A 114 9.13 -8.32 2.60
N ALA A 115 10.38 -8.11 2.17
CA ALA A 115 10.73 -7.00 1.27
C ALA A 115 10.05 -7.14 -0.10
N LEU A 116 10.02 -8.35 -0.67
CA LEU A 116 9.38 -8.63 -1.95
C LEU A 116 7.85 -8.43 -1.89
N PHE A 117 7.18 -8.96 -0.87
CA PHE A 117 5.74 -8.79 -0.70
C PHE A 117 5.38 -7.36 -0.28
N GLY A 118 6.27 -6.67 0.43
CA GLY A 118 6.14 -5.24 0.69
C GLY A 118 6.18 -4.43 -0.61
N ALA A 119 7.09 -4.76 -1.52
CA ALA A 119 7.22 -4.09 -2.82
C ALA A 119 6.11 -4.45 -3.82
N LEU A 120 5.51 -5.65 -3.71
CA LEU A 120 4.33 -6.03 -4.51
C LEU A 120 3.03 -5.37 -4.01
N TYR A 121 3.04 -4.94 -2.76
CA TYR A 121 1.92 -4.25 -2.14
C TYR A 121 1.92 -2.74 -2.45
N ASP A 122 3.11 -2.14 -2.62
CA ASP A 122 3.29 -0.74 -3.02
C ASP A 122 2.63 -0.43 -4.38
#